data_AF-A0A8B7K9W6-F1
#
_entry.id   AF-A0A8B7K9W6-F1
#
_cell.length_a   1.000
_cell.length_b   1.000
_cell.length_c   1.000
_cell.angle_alpha   90.00
_cell.angle_beta   90.00
_cell.angle_gamma   90.00
#
_symmetry.space_group_name_H-M   'P 1'
#
loop_
_entity.id
_entity.type
_entity.pdbx_description
1 polymer ?
#
loop_
_entity_poly.entity_id
_entity_poly.type
_entity_poly.pdbx_seq_one_letter_code
_entity_poly.pdbx_strand_id
1 'polypeptide(L)'
;MVAGESGLGKSTLVNSLFLTDLYRDRKLLSAEERIMQTVEITKHAVDIEEKGVKLRLTIVDTPGFGDAVNNTECWKPVAEYIDQQFEQYFRDESGLNRKNIQDNRVHCCLYFISPFGHGLRPLDVEFMKALHQRVNIVPILAKADTLTPPEVERKKRKIREEIEHFGIKVYQFPDCDSDEDEDFKLQDQALKESIPFAVIGSNTVVEARGRRVRGRLYPWGIVEVENPGHCDFVKLRTMLVRTHMQDLKDVTRETHYENYRAQCIQSMTRLVVKERNRNKLTRESGTDFPIPAVPPGTDPETERLIREKDEELRRMQEMLHKIQRQMKETH
;
A
#
# COMPACT_ATOMS: atom_id res chain seq x y z
N MET A 1 -5.35 -1.83 -3.46
CA MET A 1 -4.49 -2.08 -4.65
C MET A 1 -4.85 -3.43 -5.24
N VAL A 2 -4.87 -3.58 -6.55
CA VAL A 2 -5.10 -4.88 -7.22
C VAL A 2 -3.83 -5.29 -7.95
N ALA A 3 -3.36 -6.52 -7.72
CA ALA A 3 -2.16 -7.08 -8.34
C ALA A 3 -2.42 -8.49 -8.87
N GLY A 4 -1.80 -8.85 -9.99
CA GLY A 4 -1.98 -10.18 -10.58
C GLY A 4 -1.59 -10.21 -12.04
N GLU A 5 -1.56 -11.42 -12.60
CA GLU A 5 -1.26 -11.62 -14.01
C GLU A 5 -2.22 -10.85 -14.93
N SER A 6 -1.71 -10.50 -16.10
CA SER A 6 -2.53 -9.93 -17.17
C SER A 6 -3.70 -10.83 -17.54
N GLY A 7 -4.83 -10.24 -17.95
CA GLY A 7 -6.00 -11.01 -18.39
C GLY A 7 -6.79 -11.77 -17.31
N LEU A 8 -6.44 -11.68 -16.01
CA LEU A 8 -7.21 -12.29 -14.91
C LEU A 8 -8.52 -11.57 -14.55
N GLY A 9 -8.81 -10.42 -15.17
CA GLY A 9 -10.06 -9.67 -14.93
C GLY A 9 -10.00 -8.71 -13.74
N LYS A 10 -8.81 -8.19 -13.41
CA LYS A 10 -8.59 -7.21 -12.33
C LYS A 10 -9.52 -6.00 -12.43
N SER A 11 -9.48 -5.27 -13.55
CA SER A 11 -10.31 -4.08 -13.76
C SER A 11 -11.81 -4.42 -13.84
N THR A 12 -12.17 -5.63 -14.31
CA THR A 12 -13.57 -6.12 -14.29
C THR A 12 -14.06 -6.34 -12.87
N LEU A 13 -13.23 -6.93 -11.99
CA LEU A 13 -13.61 -7.12 -10.58
C LEU A 13 -13.76 -5.77 -9.87
N VAL A 14 -12.88 -4.81 -10.15
CA VAL A 14 -12.96 -3.45 -9.60
C VAL A 14 -14.30 -2.79 -9.95
N ASN A 15 -14.73 -2.85 -11.20
CA ASN A 15 -16.04 -2.31 -11.62
C ASN A 15 -17.22 -3.04 -10.97
N SER A 16 -17.05 -4.36 -10.75
CA SER A 16 -18.07 -5.16 -10.08
C SER A 16 -18.19 -4.79 -8.59
N LEU A 17 -17.06 -4.61 -7.89
CA LEU A 17 -17.01 -4.32 -6.46
C LEU A 17 -17.69 -3.00 -6.10
N PHE A 18 -17.43 -1.94 -6.87
CA PHE A 18 -17.92 -0.60 -6.53
C PHE A 18 -19.23 -0.23 -7.19
N LEU A 19 -19.84 -1.17 -7.93
CA LEU A 19 -21.09 -0.99 -8.66
C LEU A 19 -21.12 0.25 -9.59
N THR A 20 -19.97 0.90 -9.78
CA THR A 20 -19.80 2.17 -10.48
C THR A 20 -19.06 1.86 -11.77
N ASP A 21 -19.57 2.36 -12.90
CA ASP A 21 -18.86 2.30 -14.17
C ASP A 21 -17.68 3.29 -14.13
N LEU A 22 -16.60 2.94 -13.44
CA LEU A 22 -15.41 3.79 -13.34
C LEU A 22 -14.69 3.96 -14.69
N TYR A 23 -15.10 3.21 -15.72
CA TYR A 23 -14.55 3.23 -17.07
C TYR A 23 -15.62 3.46 -18.15
N ARG A 24 -16.61 4.34 -17.92
CA ARG A 24 -17.62 4.66 -18.97
C ARG A 24 -17.01 5.11 -20.30
N ASP A 25 -15.86 5.78 -20.25
CA ASP A 25 -15.15 6.30 -21.42
C ASP A 25 -14.03 5.40 -21.96
N ARG A 26 -13.97 4.12 -21.57
CA ARG A 26 -13.03 3.20 -22.21
C ARG A 26 -13.55 2.85 -23.60
N LYS A 27 -13.06 3.57 -24.61
CA LYS A 27 -13.01 3.03 -25.98
C LYS A 27 -12.36 1.65 -25.89
N LEU A 28 -13.04 0.63 -26.42
CA LEU A 28 -12.45 -0.70 -26.60
C LEU A 28 -11.38 -0.57 -27.69
N LEU A 29 -10.21 -0.08 -27.28
CA LEU A 29 -9.04 0.06 -28.12
C LEU A 29 -8.51 -1.32 -28.52
N SER A 30 -7.83 -1.37 -29.67
CA SER A 30 -7.33 -2.60 -30.30
C SER A 30 -6.41 -3.39 -29.36
N ALA A 31 -6.23 -4.68 -29.62
CA ALA A 31 -5.38 -5.57 -28.81
C ALA A 31 -3.96 -5.00 -28.60
N GLU A 32 -3.42 -4.28 -29.58
CA GLU A 32 -2.10 -3.64 -29.54
C GLU A 32 -2.04 -2.43 -28.57
N GLU A 33 -3.12 -1.64 -28.48
CA GLU A 33 -3.21 -0.49 -27.58
C GLU A 33 -3.50 -0.91 -26.12
N ARG A 34 -4.15 -2.06 -25.92
CA ARG A 34 -4.31 -2.68 -24.59
C ARG A 34 -2.97 -3.11 -23.98
N ILE A 35 -2.04 -3.56 -24.83
CA ILE A 35 -0.68 -3.96 -24.43
C ILE A 35 0.13 -2.72 -24.00
N MET A 36 -0.05 -1.56 -24.66
CA MET A 36 0.68 -0.33 -24.33
C MET A 36 0.14 0.43 -23.11
N GLN A 37 -1.17 0.36 -22.81
CA GLN A 37 -1.77 1.13 -21.72
C GLN A 37 -1.53 0.57 -20.31
N THR A 38 -1.08 -0.68 -20.18
CA THR A 38 -0.91 -1.36 -18.88
C THR A 38 0.54 -1.37 -18.41
N VAL A 39 1.32 -0.32 -18.69
CA VAL A 39 2.71 -0.21 -18.21
C VAL A 39 2.82 0.65 -16.94
N GLU A 40 1.85 1.54 -16.68
CA GLU A 40 1.88 2.47 -15.55
C GLU A 40 0.83 2.13 -14.48
N ILE A 41 1.18 2.36 -13.21
CA ILE A 41 0.27 2.21 -12.07
C ILE A 41 -0.73 3.36 -12.08
N THR A 42 -2.02 3.07 -12.26
CA THR A 42 -3.08 4.08 -12.29
C THR A 42 -3.83 4.15 -10.96
N LYS A 43 -4.13 5.38 -10.51
CA LYS A 43 -4.95 5.63 -9.32
C LYS A 43 -6.34 6.11 -9.73
N HIS A 44 -7.38 5.47 -9.21
CA HIS A 44 -8.76 5.87 -9.36
C HIS A 44 -9.34 6.18 -7.98
N ALA A 45 -9.72 7.43 -7.72
CA ALA A 45 -10.38 7.82 -6.48
C ALA A 45 -11.89 7.89 -6.70
N VAL A 46 -12.66 7.27 -5.80
CA VAL A 46 -14.12 7.19 -5.85
C VAL A 46 -14.66 7.56 -4.49
N ASP A 47 -15.57 8.53 -4.45
CA ASP A 47 -16.29 8.87 -3.24
C ASP A 47 -17.56 8.02 -3.17
N ILE A 48 -17.67 7.21 -2.12
CA ILE A 48 -18.78 6.29 -1.85
C ILE A 48 -19.50 6.79 -0.60
N GLU A 49 -20.82 6.74 -0.58
CA GLU A 49 -21.62 7.05 0.60
C GLU A 49 -22.31 5.78 1.09
N GLU A 50 -21.89 5.25 2.24
CA GLU A 50 -22.53 4.10 2.89
C GLU A 50 -23.10 4.50 4.25
N LYS A 51 -24.41 4.27 4.46
CA LYS A 51 -25.11 4.52 5.74
C LYS A 51 -24.89 5.94 6.32
N GLY A 52 -24.72 6.94 5.46
CA GLY A 52 -24.48 8.34 5.84
C GLY A 52 -23.02 8.70 6.12
N VAL A 53 -22.08 7.76 5.95
CA VAL A 53 -20.63 8.03 6.01
C VAL A 53 -20.09 8.15 4.59
N LYS A 54 -19.44 9.29 4.31
CA LYS A 54 -18.72 9.51 3.05
C LYS A 54 -17.32 8.92 3.14
N LEU A 55 -17.04 7.93 2.32
CA LEU A 55 -15.77 7.22 2.23
C LEU A 55 -15.11 7.57 0.90
N ARG A 56 -13.89 8.11 0.96
CA ARG A 56 -13.06 8.30 -0.23
C ARG A 56 -12.19 7.06 -0.42
N LEU A 57 -12.51 6.26 -1.42
CA LEU A 57 -11.77 5.06 -1.74
C LEU A 57 -10.82 5.30 -2.91
N THR A 58 -9.54 4.97 -2.70
CA THR A 58 -8.53 5.02 -3.76
C THR A 58 -8.17 3.60 -4.21
N ILE A 59 -8.48 3.30 -5.46
CA ILE A 59 -8.14 2.05 -6.11
C ILE A 59 -6.87 2.27 -6.92
N VAL A 60 -5.88 1.42 -6.67
CA VAL A 60 -4.62 1.42 -7.41
C VAL A 60 -4.62 0.18 -8.31
N ASP A 61 -4.68 0.37 -9.62
CA ASP A 61 -4.56 -0.70 -10.62
C ASP A 61 -3.09 -0.85 -10.99
N THR A 62 -2.53 -2.04 -10.79
CA THR A 62 -1.15 -2.32 -11.17
C THR A 62 -1.12 -2.99 -12.54
N PRO A 63 -0.07 -2.72 -13.33
CA PRO A 63 0.14 -3.42 -14.59
C PRO A 63 0.12 -4.94 -14.40
N GLY A 64 -0.39 -5.66 -15.40
CA GLY A 64 -0.34 -7.13 -15.38
C GLY A 64 1.10 -7.61 -15.54
N PHE A 65 1.56 -8.48 -14.65
CA PHE A 65 2.83 -9.18 -14.83
C PHE A 65 2.60 -10.52 -15.57
N GLY A 66 3.67 -11.12 -16.10
CA GLY A 66 3.61 -12.44 -16.74
C GLY A 66 3.51 -12.42 -18.28
N ASP A 67 3.34 -11.26 -18.91
CA ASP A 67 3.27 -11.14 -20.39
C ASP A 67 4.67 -11.10 -21.04
N ALA A 68 5.71 -10.72 -20.29
CA ALA A 68 7.07 -10.62 -20.79
C ALA A 68 7.78 -11.99 -20.81
N VAL A 69 8.72 -12.18 -21.74
CA VAL A 69 9.58 -13.38 -21.79
C VAL A 69 10.48 -13.46 -20.56
N ASN A 70 10.93 -12.31 -20.06
CA ASN A 70 11.65 -12.22 -18.80
C ASN A 70 10.79 -11.49 -17.76
N ASN A 71 10.37 -12.22 -16.73
CA ASN A 71 9.59 -11.69 -15.60
C ASN A 71 10.42 -11.57 -14.31
N THR A 72 11.75 -11.64 -14.40
CA THR A 72 12.60 -11.38 -13.24
C THR A 72 12.28 -10.00 -12.68
N GLU A 73 11.93 -9.93 -11.40
CA GLU A 73 11.71 -8.69 -10.64
C GLU A 73 10.46 -7.88 -11.02
N CYS A 74 9.42 -8.52 -11.55
CA CYS A 74 8.14 -7.86 -11.87
C CYS A 74 7.42 -7.23 -10.66
N TRP A 75 7.80 -7.61 -9.43
CA TRP A 75 7.27 -7.03 -8.19
C TRP A 75 7.92 -5.69 -7.82
N LYS A 76 9.08 -5.34 -8.38
CA LYS A 76 9.81 -4.11 -8.02
C LYS A 76 8.98 -2.83 -8.19
N PRO A 77 8.30 -2.58 -9.34
CA PRO A 77 7.52 -1.36 -9.49
C PRO A 77 6.40 -1.23 -8.46
N VAL A 78 5.77 -2.35 -8.09
CA VAL A 78 4.69 -2.38 -7.10
C VAL A 78 5.23 -2.17 -5.69
N ALA A 79 6.37 -2.81 -5.36
CA ALA A 79 7.05 -2.62 -4.09
C ALA A 79 7.55 -1.18 -3.91
N GLU A 80 8.20 -0.61 -4.93
CA GLU A 80 8.67 0.78 -4.96
C GLU A 80 7.51 1.76 -4.83
N TYR A 81 6.37 1.49 -5.48
CA TYR A 81 5.18 2.32 -5.33
C TYR A 81 4.66 2.34 -3.89
N ILE A 82 4.60 1.18 -3.22
CA ILE A 82 4.19 1.09 -1.81
C ILE A 82 5.20 1.84 -0.92
N ASP A 83 6.49 1.61 -1.12
CA ASP A 83 7.56 2.26 -0.36
C ASP A 83 7.51 3.80 -0.56
N GLN A 84 7.23 4.28 -1.77
CA GLN A 84 7.00 5.72 -2.04
C GLN A 84 5.77 6.27 -1.29
N GLN A 85 4.68 5.52 -1.17
CA GLN A 85 3.52 5.98 -0.40
C GLN A 85 3.85 6.06 1.09
N PHE A 86 4.63 5.12 1.62
CA PHE A 86 5.11 5.18 3.01
C PHE A 86 6.09 6.32 3.24
N GLU A 87 7.00 6.55 2.29
CA GLU A 87 7.94 7.67 2.37
C GLU A 87 7.23 9.03 2.36
N GLN A 88 6.25 9.20 1.47
CA GLN A 88 5.45 10.42 1.41
C GLN A 88 4.74 10.67 2.75
N TYR A 89 4.08 9.64 3.30
CA TYR A 89 3.42 9.75 4.61
C TYR A 89 4.41 10.05 5.74
N PHE A 90 5.59 9.43 5.72
CA PHE A 90 6.65 9.67 6.71
C PHE A 90 7.21 11.11 6.64
N ARG A 91 7.39 11.66 5.43
CA ARG A 91 7.79 13.06 5.23
C ARG A 91 6.72 14.02 5.75
N ASP A 92 5.46 13.75 5.47
CA ASP A 92 4.33 14.58 5.93
C ASP A 92 4.18 14.53 7.46
N GLU A 93 4.40 13.36 8.07
CA GLU A 93 4.41 13.19 9.54
C GLU A 93 5.59 13.94 10.20
N SER A 94 6.77 13.88 9.57
CA SER A 94 7.99 14.56 10.03
C SER A 94 7.96 16.07 9.81
N GLY A 95 7.11 16.55 8.89
CA GLY A 95 6.94 17.95 8.55
C GLY A 95 6.31 18.79 9.67
N LEU A 96 6.36 20.11 9.48
CA LEU A 96 5.83 21.11 10.43
C LEU A 96 4.29 21.19 10.40
N ASN A 97 3.65 20.89 9.26
CA ASN A 97 2.22 21.04 9.03
C ASN A 97 1.44 19.71 9.22
N ARG A 98 1.31 19.25 10.46
CA ARG A 98 0.71 17.95 10.81
C ARG A 98 -0.84 17.89 10.77
N LYS A 99 -1.52 19.02 10.53
CA LYS A 99 -2.98 19.13 10.75
C LYS A 99 -3.86 18.56 9.63
N ASN A 100 -3.33 18.31 8.43
CA ASN A 100 -4.11 17.82 7.29
C ASN A 100 -3.36 16.78 6.45
N ILE A 101 -2.83 15.74 7.10
CA ILE A 101 -2.13 14.65 6.42
C ILE A 101 -3.17 13.77 5.72
N GLN A 102 -3.04 13.60 4.41
CA GLN A 102 -3.87 12.67 3.63
C GLN A 102 -3.24 11.27 3.65
N ASP A 103 -4.02 10.26 4.02
CA ASP A 103 -3.55 8.87 4.01
C ASP A 103 -3.63 8.27 2.59
N ASN A 104 -2.50 8.27 1.90
CA ASN A 104 -2.34 7.65 0.58
C ASN A 104 -1.71 6.24 0.64
N ARG A 105 -1.56 5.65 1.83
CA ARG A 105 -0.94 4.34 2.00
C ARG A 105 -1.84 3.25 1.44
N VAL A 106 -1.22 2.16 1.00
CA VAL A 106 -1.95 0.99 0.49
C VAL A 106 -2.36 0.12 1.68
N HIS A 107 -3.65 0.10 2.01
CA HIS A 107 -4.15 -0.69 3.15
C HIS A 107 -4.31 -2.19 2.85
N CYS A 108 -4.57 -2.53 1.59
CA CYS A 108 -4.81 -3.92 1.17
C CYS A 108 -4.39 -4.12 -0.30
N CYS A 109 -3.73 -5.26 -0.55
CA CYS A 109 -3.38 -5.76 -1.86
C CYS A 109 -4.22 -7.01 -2.18
N LEU A 110 -5.13 -6.87 -3.13
CA LEU A 110 -5.89 -7.99 -3.68
C LEU A 110 -5.01 -8.69 -4.71
N TYR A 111 -4.58 -9.91 -4.40
CA TYR A 111 -3.68 -10.67 -5.25
C TYR A 111 -4.44 -11.73 -6.05
N PHE A 112 -4.49 -11.56 -7.37
CA PHE A 112 -5.22 -12.45 -8.26
C PHE A 112 -4.34 -13.63 -8.67
N ILE A 113 -4.75 -14.81 -8.22
CA ILE A 113 -4.15 -16.10 -8.57
C ILE A 113 -4.86 -16.64 -9.81
N SER A 114 -4.06 -17.11 -10.76
CA SER A 114 -4.56 -17.70 -11.99
C SER A 114 -5.32 -19.01 -11.71
N PRO A 115 -6.51 -19.23 -12.29
CA PRO A 115 -7.23 -20.49 -12.18
C PRO A 115 -6.53 -21.61 -12.97
N PHE A 116 -5.64 -21.25 -13.90
CA PHE A 116 -4.88 -22.19 -14.70
C PHE A 116 -3.68 -22.71 -13.88
N GLY A 117 -3.55 -24.03 -13.78
CA GLY A 117 -2.45 -24.69 -13.05
C GLY A 117 -2.88 -25.37 -11.75
N HIS A 118 -2.02 -26.26 -11.24
CA HIS A 118 -2.31 -27.11 -10.09
C HIS A 118 -2.00 -26.48 -8.73
N GLY A 119 -1.13 -25.48 -8.68
CA GLY A 119 -0.65 -24.80 -7.47
C GLY A 119 -0.33 -23.32 -7.75
N LEU A 120 0.37 -22.67 -6.82
CA LEU A 120 0.94 -21.35 -7.00
C LEU A 120 2.13 -21.43 -7.95
N ARG A 121 2.21 -20.49 -8.87
CA ARG A 121 3.37 -20.42 -9.75
C ARG A 121 4.56 -19.85 -8.97
N PRO A 122 5.80 -20.25 -9.32
CA PRO A 122 6.99 -19.68 -8.69
C PRO A 122 7.03 -18.14 -8.76
N LEU A 123 6.56 -17.57 -9.86
CA LEU A 123 6.41 -16.13 -10.03
C LEU A 123 5.48 -15.52 -8.97
N ASP A 124 4.36 -16.19 -8.70
CA ASP A 124 3.37 -15.70 -7.74
C ASP A 124 3.92 -15.80 -6.30
N VAL A 125 4.66 -16.87 -6.01
CA VAL A 125 5.35 -17.07 -4.73
C VAL A 125 6.38 -15.97 -4.48
N GLU A 126 7.22 -15.64 -5.47
CA GLU A 126 8.23 -14.60 -5.34
C GLU A 126 7.61 -13.21 -5.15
N PHE A 127 6.54 -12.91 -5.89
CA PHE A 127 5.80 -11.66 -5.77
C PHE A 127 5.17 -11.50 -4.38
N MET A 128 4.49 -12.54 -3.89
CA MET A 128 3.89 -12.53 -2.55
C MET A 128 4.95 -12.46 -1.45
N LYS A 129 6.10 -13.15 -1.62
CA LYS A 129 7.27 -13.06 -0.72
C LYS A 129 7.91 -11.66 -0.69
N ALA A 130 7.84 -10.89 -1.76
CA ALA A 130 8.34 -9.53 -1.77
C ALA A 130 7.36 -8.52 -1.11
N LEU A 131 6.06 -8.81 -1.14
CA LEU A 131 5.02 -7.88 -0.68
C LEU A 131 4.50 -8.13 0.74
N HIS A 132 4.56 -9.36 1.25
CA HIS A 132 3.90 -9.71 2.53
C HIS A 132 4.43 -8.93 3.75
N GLN A 133 5.63 -8.34 3.67
CA GLN A 133 6.17 -7.49 4.74
C GLN A 133 5.64 -6.04 4.67
N ARG A 134 5.20 -5.60 3.49
CA ARG A 134 4.83 -4.21 3.22
C ARG A 134 3.33 -3.95 3.21
N VAL A 135 2.53 -4.94 2.85
CA VAL A 135 1.08 -4.77 2.66
C VAL A 135 0.32 -6.03 3.05
N ASN A 136 -0.91 -5.84 3.52
CA ASN A 136 -1.86 -6.91 3.73
C ASN A 136 -2.25 -7.56 2.40
N ILE A 137 -1.87 -8.82 2.20
CA ILE A 137 -2.19 -9.57 0.98
C ILE A 137 -3.47 -10.39 1.20
N VAL A 138 -4.46 -10.17 0.34
CA VAL A 138 -5.67 -11.00 0.26
C VAL A 138 -5.62 -11.81 -1.04
N PRO A 139 -5.37 -13.13 -0.98
CA PRO A 139 -5.32 -13.97 -2.16
C PRO A 139 -6.73 -14.25 -2.69
N ILE A 140 -6.90 -14.08 -4.00
CA ILE A 140 -8.16 -14.23 -4.72
C ILE A 140 -7.94 -15.18 -5.89
N LEU A 141 -8.76 -16.22 -5.99
CA LEU A 141 -8.82 -17.08 -7.16
C LEU A 141 -9.67 -16.40 -8.25
N ALA A 142 -9.02 -15.98 -9.33
CA ALA A 142 -9.65 -15.30 -10.43
C ALA A 142 -10.41 -16.26 -11.35
N LYS A 143 -11.45 -15.77 -12.05
CA LYS A 143 -12.25 -16.52 -13.04
C LYS A 143 -12.66 -17.91 -12.53
N ALA A 144 -13.24 -17.94 -11.33
CA ALA A 144 -13.68 -19.18 -10.68
C ALA A 144 -14.73 -19.96 -11.48
N ASP A 145 -15.42 -19.32 -12.44
CA ASP A 145 -16.33 -19.95 -13.40
C ASP A 145 -15.68 -20.94 -14.37
N THR A 146 -14.34 -20.93 -14.45
CA THR A 146 -13.59 -21.90 -15.27
C THR A 146 -13.35 -23.24 -14.57
N LEU A 147 -13.64 -23.32 -13.26
CA LEU A 147 -13.39 -24.49 -12.43
C LEU A 147 -14.71 -25.02 -11.88
N THR A 148 -14.80 -26.35 -11.75
CA THR A 148 -15.93 -26.96 -11.06
C THR A 148 -15.81 -26.78 -9.54
N PRO A 149 -16.92 -26.80 -8.78
CA PRO A 149 -16.88 -26.68 -7.31
C PRO A 149 -15.88 -27.62 -6.59
N PRO A 150 -15.76 -28.92 -6.94
CA PRO A 150 -14.75 -29.79 -6.31
C PRO A 150 -13.30 -29.42 -6.70
N GLU A 151 -13.09 -28.89 -7.91
CA GLU A 151 -11.76 -28.42 -8.34
C GLU A 151 -11.35 -27.14 -7.62
N VAL A 152 -12.30 -26.22 -7.40
CA VAL A 152 -12.08 -25.01 -6.61
C VAL A 152 -11.63 -25.39 -5.20
N GLU A 153 -12.33 -26.30 -4.54
CA GLU A 153 -11.99 -26.72 -3.18
C GLU A 153 -10.59 -27.37 -3.12
N ARG A 154 -10.29 -28.27 -4.07
CA ARG A 154 -8.95 -28.87 -4.17
C ARG A 154 -7.88 -27.81 -4.39
N LYS A 155 -8.16 -26.79 -5.19
CA LYS A 155 -7.21 -25.71 -5.49
C LYS A 155 -7.03 -24.76 -4.30
N LYS A 156 -8.10 -24.41 -3.58
CA LYS A 156 -8.05 -23.62 -2.34
C LYS A 156 -7.16 -24.31 -1.30
N ARG A 157 -7.35 -25.62 -1.09
CA ARG A 157 -6.53 -26.40 -0.16
C ARG A 157 -5.05 -26.38 -0.54
N LYS A 158 -4.72 -26.66 -1.81
CA LYS A 158 -3.33 -26.62 -2.29
C LYS A 158 -2.68 -25.24 -2.15
N ILE A 159 -3.41 -24.18 -2.48
CA ILE A 159 -2.90 -22.81 -2.32
C ILE A 159 -2.59 -22.53 -0.84
N ARG A 160 -3.45 -22.97 0.08
CA ARG A 160 -3.25 -22.80 1.53
C ARG A 160 -2.01 -23.55 2.03
N GLU A 161 -1.85 -24.81 1.62
CA GLU A 161 -0.67 -25.64 1.93
C GLU A 161 0.62 -24.99 1.41
N GLU A 162 0.61 -24.46 0.19
CA GLU A 162 1.78 -23.82 -0.39
C GLU A 162 2.11 -22.46 0.25
N ILE A 163 1.11 -21.65 0.61
CA ILE A 163 1.30 -20.39 1.37
C ILE A 163 2.01 -20.66 2.69
N GLU A 164 1.59 -21.70 3.40
CA GLU A 164 2.18 -22.13 4.66
C GLU A 164 3.60 -22.68 4.46
N HIS A 165 3.79 -23.55 3.46
CA HIS A 165 5.09 -24.12 3.12
C HIS A 165 6.13 -23.06 2.77
N PHE A 166 5.73 -22.02 2.04
CA PHE A 166 6.62 -20.91 1.67
C PHE A 166 6.76 -19.83 2.74
N GLY A 167 6.00 -19.90 3.85
CA GLY A 167 6.03 -18.94 4.95
C GLY A 167 5.50 -17.56 4.57
N ILE A 168 4.54 -17.49 3.64
CA ILE A 168 3.97 -16.23 3.17
C ILE A 168 2.92 -15.76 4.18
N LYS A 169 3.13 -14.57 4.75
CA LYS A 169 2.16 -13.95 5.67
C LYS A 169 1.04 -13.27 4.88
N VAL A 170 -0.06 -13.98 4.69
CA VAL A 170 -1.29 -13.38 4.16
C VAL A 170 -2.06 -12.67 5.29
N TYR A 171 -2.99 -11.79 4.91
CA TYR A 171 -3.86 -11.16 5.88
C TYR A 171 -4.67 -12.22 6.63
N GLN A 172 -4.51 -12.23 7.95
CA GLN A 172 -5.30 -13.06 8.86
C GLN A 172 -6.33 -12.17 9.52
N PHE A 173 -7.57 -12.62 9.48
CA PHE A 173 -8.65 -11.97 10.21
C PHE A 173 -8.33 -12.01 11.72
N PRO A 174 -8.55 -10.90 12.44
CA PRO A 174 -8.42 -10.88 13.89
C PRO A 174 -9.23 -12.00 14.55
N ASP A 175 -8.80 -12.45 15.71
CA ASP A 175 -9.62 -13.35 16.51
C ASP A 175 -10.79 -12.54 17.08
N CYS A 176 -12.02 -13.00 16.83
CA CYS A 176 -13.22 -12.39 17.42
C CYS A 176 -13.10 -12.37 18.94
N ASP A 177 -13.43 -11.22 19.54
CA ASP A 177 -13.45 -11.10 20.99
C ASP A 177 -14.49 -12.08 21.59
N SER A 178 -14.22 -12.57 22.80
CA SER A 178 -15.10 -13.51 23.50
C SER A 178 -16.52 -12.98 23.69
N ASP A 179 -16.68 -11.66 23.68
CA ASP A 179 -17.92 -10.96 24.00
C ASP A 179 -18.78 -10.66 22.75
N GLU A 180 -18.29 -11.00 21.55
CA GLU A 180 -19.04 -10.84 20.30
C GLU A 180 -20.11 -11.92 20.11
N ASP A 181 -21.18 -11.56 19.39
CA ASP A 181 -22.31 -12.43 19.06
C ASP A 181 -21.85 -13.73 18.38
N GLU A 182 -22.46 -14.86 18.76
CA GLU A 182 -22.16 -16.17 18.16
C GLU A 182 -22.34 -16.16 16.63
N ASP A 183 -23.34 -15.42 16.12
CA ASP A 183 -23.58 -15.25 14.69
C ASP A 183 -22.43 -14.52 13.98
N PHE A 184 -21.82 -13.53 14.64
CA PHE A 184 -20.68 -12.79 14.09
C PHE A 184 -19.43 -13.67 14.05
N LYS A 185 -19.19 -14.44 15.11
CA LYS A 185 -18.10 -15.43 15.17
C LYS A 185 -18.24 -16.48 14.07
N LEU A 186 -19.45 -16.98 13.82
CA LEU A 186 -19.72 -17.95 12.77
C LEU A 186 -19.45 -17.35 11.37
N GLN A 187 -19.83 -16.08 11.17
CA GLN A 187 -19.57 -15.37 9.93
C GLN A 187 -18.08 -15.15 9.69
N ASP A 188 -17.33 -14.75 10.72
CA ASP A 188 -15.87 -14.56 10.63
C ASP A 188 -15.14 -15.88 10.35
N GLN A 189 -15.53 -16.96 11.03
CA GLN A 189 -14.98 -18.28 10.74
C GLN A 189 -15.26 -18.71 9.29
N ALA A 190 -16.48 -18.49 8.80
CA ALA A 190 -16.81 -18.77 7.40
C ALA A 190 -15.99 -17.92 6.41
N LEU A 191 -15.62 -16.68 6.78
CA LEU A 191 -14.73 -15.82 5.97
C LEU A 191 -13.29 -16.34 6.00
N LYS A 192 -12.77 -16.73 7.17
CA LYS A 192 -11.45 -17.36 7.36
C LYS A 192 -11.29 -18.61 6.50
N GLU A 193 -12.28 -19.50 6.53
CA GLU A 193 -12.28 -20.75 5.74
C GLU A 193 -12.41 -20.49 4.23
N SER A 194 -13.05 -19.39 3.85
CA SER A 194 -13.27 -19.03 2.43
C SER A 194 -12.02 -18.51 1.73
N ILE A 195 -10.93 -18.18 2.44
CA ILE A 195 -9.67 -17.75 1.84
C ILE A 195 -8.91 -18.97 1.24
N PRO A 196 -8.46 -18.89 -0.03
CA PRO A 196 -8.57 -17.77 -0.96
C PRO A 196 -9.96 -17.64 -1.60
N PHE A 197 -10.47 -16.41 -1.75
CA PHE A 197 -11.82 -16.16 -2.27
C PHE A 197 -11.93 -16.54 -3.75
N ALA A 198 -12.92 -17.36 -4.10
CA ALA A 198 -13.19 -17.71 -5.49
C ALA A 198 -14.17 -16.70 -6.10
N VAL A 199 -13.66 -15.81 -6.97
CA VAL A 199 -14.46 -14.69 -7.49
C VAL A 199 -14.65 -14.74 -8.99
N ILE A 200 -15.76 -14.15 -9.39
CA ILE A 200 -16.17 -14.00 -10.79
C ILE A 200 -16.50 -12.54 -10.98
N GLY A 201 -15.85 -11.88 -11.94
CA GLY A 201 -16.17 -10.51 -12.31
C GLY A 201 -17.09 -10.49 -13.53
N SER A 202 -18.13 -9.65 -13.49
CA SER A 202 -18.93 -9.35 -14.68
C SER A 202 -19.26 -7.86 -14.76
N ASN A 203 -19.22 -7.34 -15.99
CA ASN A 203 -19.70 -6.01 -16.36
C ASN A 203 -21.11 -6.06 -17.00
N THR A 204 -21.57 -7.25 -17.40
CA THR A 204 -22.85 -7.42 -18.08
C THR A 204 -23.98 -7.67 -17.07
N VAL A 205 -25.08 -6.95 -17.25
CA VAL A 205 -26.32 -7.17 -16.52
C VAL A 205 -27.20 -8.09 -17.35
N VAL A 206 -27.58 -9.22 -16.77
CA VAL A 206 -28.43 -10.24 -17.39
C VAL A 206 -29.72 -10.37 -16.60
N GLU A 207 -30.80 -10.73 -17.27
CA GLU A 207 -32.08 -10.99 -16.61
C GLU A 207 -32.16 -12.46 -16.26
N ALA A 208 -32.18 -12.76 -14.95
CA ALA A 208 -32.35 -14.11 -14.43
C ALA A 208 -33.57 -14.13 -13.50
N ARG A 209 -34.53 -15.03 -13.76
CA ARG A 209 -35.74 -15.21 -12.93
C ARG A 209 -36.52 -13.91 -12.68
N GLY A 210 -36.61 -13.03 -13.68
CA GLY A 210 -37.32 -11.74 -13.60
C GLY A 210 -36.59 -10.66 -12.79
N ARG A 211 -35.33 -10.88 -12.41
CA ARG A 211 -34.46 -9.89 -11.75
C ARG A 211 -33.27 -9.56 -12.63
N ARG A 212 -32.92 -8.28 -12.70
CA ARG A 212 -31.69 -7.83 -13.37
C ARG A 212 -30.52 -8.03 -12.42
N VAL A 213 -29.67 -9.00 -12.73
CA VAL A 213 -28.51 -9.37 -11.92
C VAL A 213 -27.24 -9.27 -12.76
N ARG A 214 -26.11 -8.95 -12.12
CA ARG A 214 -24.82 -8.99 -12.82
C ARG A 214 -24.39 -10.43 -12.96
N GLY A 215 -24.08 -10.84 -14.19
CA GLY A 215 -23.75 -12.22 -14.48
C GLY A 215 -23.08 -12.39 -15.82
N ARG A 216 -22.46 -13.55 -16.04
CA ARG A 216 -21.87 -13.95 -17.31
C ARG A 216 -22.81 -14.93 -17.99
N LEU A 217 -23.12 -14.68 -19.26
CA LEU A 217 -23.96 -15.55 -20.07
C LEU A 217 -23.07 -16.56 -20.81
N TYR A 218 -23.35 -17.84 -20.61
CA TYR A 218 -22.76 -18.95 -21.34
C TYR A 218 -23.85 -19.69 -22.11
N PRO A 219 -23.51 -20.44 -23.19
CA PRO A 219 -24.48 -21.25 -23.92
C PRO A 219 -25.24 -22.25 -23.04
N TRP A 220 -24.61 -22.73 -21.96
CA TRP A 220 -25.17 -23.71 -21.02
C TRP A 220 -25.84 -23.10 -19.78
N GLY A 221 -25.80 -21.77 -19.59
CA GLY A 221 -26.43 -21.14 -18.43
C GLY A 221 -25.89 -19.77 -18.07
N ILE A 222 -26.44 -19.19 -17.01
CA ILE A 222 -26.09 -17.87 -16.50
C ILE A 222 -25.37 -18.03 -15.16
N VAL A 223 -24.19 -17.43 -15.06
CA VAL A 223 -23.41 -17.39 -13.82
C VAL A 223 -23.61 -16.02 -13.17
N GLU A 224 -24.45 -16.00 -12.13
CA GLU A 224 -24.71 -14.82 -11.30
C GLU A 224 -23.52 -14.52 -10.38
N VAL A 225 -23.02 -13.27 -10.40
CA VAL A 225 -21.87 -12.83 -9.58
C VAL A 225 -22.25 -12.57 -8.13
N GLU A 226 -23.49 -12.16 -7.86
CA GLU A 226 -23.93 -11.87 -6.49
C GLU A 226 -24.51 -13.09 -5.77
N ASN A 227 -24.49 -14.26 -6.43
CA ASN A 227 -25.04 -15.48 -5.86
C ASN A 227 -23.96 -16.23 -5.07
N PRO A 228 -24.13 -16.44 -3.75
CA PRO A 228 -23.15 -17.14 -2.92
C PRO A 228 -22.98 -18.62 -3.29
N GLY A 229 -23.94 -19.22 -3.99
CA GLY A 229 -23.80 -20.58 -4.52
C GLY A 229 -22.89 -20.68 -5.75
N HIS A 230 -22.62 -19.56 -6.43
CA HIS A 230 -21.78 -19.53 -7.63
C HIS A 230 -20.40 -18.95 -7.35
N CYS A 231 -20.28 -17.94 -6.49
CA CYS A 231 -18.98 -17.40 -6.10
C CYS A 231 -18.97 -16.68 -4.75
N ASP A 232 -17.77 -16.54 -4.19
CA ASP A 232 -17.53 -15.88 -2.92
C ASP A 232 -17.43 -14.34 -3.07
N PHE A 233 -17.92 -13.77 -4.18
CA PHE A 233 -17.82 -12.33 -4.45
C PHE A 233 -18.51 -11.48 -3.36
N VAL A 234 -19.67 -11.90 -2.87
CA VAL A 234 -20.41 -11.20 -1.81
C VAL A 234 -19.62 -11.21 -0.49
N LYS A 235 -18.91 -12.31 -0.20
CA LYS A 235 -18.04 -12.42 0.98
C LYS A 235 -16.87 -11.45 0.88
N LEU A 236 -16.19 -11.43 -0.27
CA LEU A 236 -15.10 -10.48 -0.55
C LEU A 236 -15.57 -9.02 -0.42
N ARG A 237 -16.71 -8.67 -1.02
CA ARG A 237 -17.27 -7.31 -0.95
C ARG A 237 -17.59 -6.91 0.49
N THR A 238 -18.23 -7.80 1.24
CA THR A 238 -18.57 -7.56 2.65
C THR A 238 -17.32 -7.36 3.49
N MET A 239 -16.28 -8.19 3.28
CA MET A 239 -15.00 -8.06 3.97
C MET A 239 -14.32 -6.71 3.71
N LEU A 240 -14.21 -6.30 2.44
CA LEU A 240 -13.47 -5.09 2.05
C LEU A 240 -14.20 -3.79 2.38
N VAL A 241 -15.53 -3.76 2.30
CA VAL A 241 -16.30 -2.51 2.40
C VAL A 241 -16.96 -2.36 3.77
N ARG A 242 -17.42 -3.47 4.38
CA ARG A 242 -18.30 -3.39 5.56
C ARG A 242 -17.62 -3.73 6.86
N THR A 243 -16.91 -4.85 6.94
CA THR A 243 -16.47 -5.40 8.24
C THR A 243 -15.01 -5.12 8.55
N HIS A 244 -14.08 -5.39 7.62
CA HIS A 244 -12.65 -5.42 7.93
C HIS A 244 -11.85 -4.25 7.37
N MET A 245 -12.51 -3.21 6.85
CA MET A 245 -11.81 -2.04 6.30
C MET A 245 -10.97 -1.34 7.38
N GLN A 246 -11.52 -1.16 8.58
CA GLN A 246 -10.83 -0.47 9.67
C GLN A 246 -9.64 -1.29 10.17
N ASP A 247 -9.84 -2.59 10.38
CA ASP A 247 -8.78 -3.50 10.78
C ASP A 247 -7.62 -3.55 9.75
N LEU A 248 -7.92 -3.61 8.45
CA LEU A 248 -6.89 -3.52 7.41
C LEU A 248 -6.06 -2.24 7.52
N LYS A 249 -6.68 -1.12 7.90
CA LYS A 249 -5.97 0.16 8.12
C LYS A 249 -5.12 0.12 9.38
N ASP A 250 -5.62 -0.49 10.45
CA ASP A 250 -4.94 -0.59 11.73
C ASP A 250 -3.71 -1.51 11.61
N VAL A 251 -3.83 -2.68 10.99
CA VAL A 251 -2.69 -3.55 10.68
C VAL A 251 -1.66 -2.85 9.78
N THR A 252 -2.13 -2.08 8.79
CA THR A 252 -1.22 -1.29 7.93
C THR A 252 -0.46 -0.25 8.72
N ARG A 253 -1.11 0.39 9.69
CA ARG A 253 -0.49 1.41 10.54
C ARG A 253 0.49 0.80 11.53
N GLU A 254 0.03 -0.18 12.31
CA GLU A 254 0.76 -0.71 13.47
C GLU A 254 1.85 -1.71 13.09
N THR A 255 1.65 -2.45 12.00
CA THR A 255 2.63 -3.44 11.55
C THR A 255 3.44 -2.90 10.39
N HIS A 256 2.83 -2.66 9.23
CA HIS A 256 3.58 -2.37 8.01
C HIS A 256 4.28 -1.01 8.06
N TYR A 257 3.57 0.05 8.43
CA TYR A 257 4.10 1.39 8.49
C TYR A 257 5.10 1.57 9.64
N GLU A 258 4.82 1.06 10.84
CA GLU A 258 5.79 1.14 11.95
C GLU A 258 7.07 0.34 11.67
N ASN A 259 6.97 -0.82 11.00
CA ASN A 259 8.17 -1.56 10.56
C ASN A 259 9.01 -0.73 9.59
N TYR A 260 8.38 -0.09 8.59
CA TYR A 260 9.06 0.81 7.66
C TYR A 260 9.68 2.02 8.39
N ARG A 261 8.91 2.66 9.27
CA ARG A 261 9.33 3.81 10.07
C ARG A 261 10.51 3.47 10.98
N ALA A 262 10.48 2.33 11.66
CA ALA A 262 11.58 1.83 12.47
C ALA A 262 12.85 1.61 11.62
N GLN A 263 12.72 1.03 10.43
CA GLN A 263 13.85 0.85 9.50
C GLN A 263 14.43 2.20 9.02
N CYS A 264 13.58 3.16 8.66
CA CYS A 264 14.01 4.51 8.26
C CYS A 264 14.71 5.26 9.40
N ILE A 265 14.17 5.22 10.62
CA ILE A 265 14.79 5.86 11.78
C ILE A 265 16.13 5.19 12.10
N GLN A 266 16.22 3.86 12.03
CA GLN A 266 17.47 3.14 12.22
C GLN A 266 18.52 3.49 11.16
N SER A 267 18.14 3.58 9.89
CA SER A 267 19.06 3.94 8.81
C SER A 267 19.56 5.37 8.96
N MET A 268 18.68 6.31 9.30
CA MET A 268 19.03 7.70 9.58
C MET A 268 19.94 7.84 10.81
N THR A 269 19.64 7.11 11.88
CA THR A 269 20.50 7.05 13.08
C THR A 269 21.89 6.50 12.73
N ARG A 270 21.97 5.45 11.91
CA ARG A 270 23.26 4.91 11.44
C ARG A 270 24.04 5.91 10.60
N LEU A 271 23.37 6.70 9.75
CA LEU A 271 24.02 7.75 8.96
C LEU A 271 24.56 8.86 9.85
N VAL A 272 23.77 9.35 10.82
CA VAL A 272 24.21 10.36 11.79
C VAL A 272 25.37 9.85 12.65
N VAL A 273 25.35 8.58 13.06
CA VAL A 273 26.46 7.96 13.81
C VAL A 273 27.71 7.81 12.93
N LYS A 274 27.55 7.42 11.65
CA LYS A 274 28.67 7.36 10.70
C LYS A 274 29.27 8.74 10.43
N GLU A 275 28.46 9.78 10.28
CA GLU A 275 28.94 11.16 10.15
C GLU A 275 29.65 11.63 11.43
N ARG A 276 29.10 11.33 12.61
CA ARG A 276 29.76 11.63 13.89
C ARG A 276 31.08 10.89 14.05
N ASN A 277 31.17 9.63 13.63
CA ASN A 277 32.42 8.86 13.69
C ASN A 277 33.44 9.32 12.64
N ARG A 278 32.99 9.69 11.43
CA ARG A 278 33.84 10.33 10.42
C ARG A 278 34.39 11.67 10.91
N ASN A 279 33.58 12.45 11.64
CA ASN A 279 33.99 13.70 12.28
C ASN A 279 34.82 13.50 13.57
N LYS A 280 34.84 12.28 14.15
CA LYS A 280 35.75 11.94 15.27
C LYS A 280 37.12 11.50 14.77
N LEU A 281 37.22 10.82 13.62
CA LEU A 281 38.51 10.49 12.99
C LEU A 281 39.24 11.71 12.40
N THR A 282 38.56 12.83 12.18
CA THR A 282 39.18 14.09 11.75
C THR A 282 39.49 15.04 12.91
N ARG A 283 39.25 14.65 14.17
CA ARG A 283 39.37 15.53 15.35
C ARG A 283 40.54 15.22 16.28
N GLU A 284 41.66 14.73 15.73
CA GLU A 284 42.96 14.75 16.40
C GLU A 284 43.90 15.85 15.85
N SER A 285 43.41 16.80 15.05
CA SER A 285 44.23 17.95 14.65
C SER A 285 43.38 19.20 14.44
N GLY A 286 43.53 20.17 15.35
CA GLY A 286 43.09 21.55 15.13
C GLY A 286 41.73 21.90 15.72
N THR A 287 41.78 22.77 16.72
CA THR A 287 40.67 23.63 17.15
C THR A 287 40.15 24.45 15.98
N ASP A 288 38.92 24.18 15.53
CA ASP A 288 37.95 25.19 15.07
C ASP A 288 36.60 24.53 14.76
N PHE A 289 35.53 25.06 15.35
CA PHE A 289 34.16 24.66 15.06
C PHE A 289 33.70 25.29 13.74
N PRO A 290 33.16 24.53 12.77
CA PRO A 290 32.37 25.13 11.70
C PRO A 290 30.90 25.22 12.13
N ILE A 291 30.37 26.44 12.06
CA ILE A 291 28.94 26.76 12.15
C ILE A 291 28.20 26.03 11.02
N PRO A 292 27.00 25.45 11.24
CA PRO A 292 26.24 24.80 10.18
C PRO A 292 25.92 25.78 9.04
N ALA A 293 26.26 25.38 7.81
CA ALA A 293 25.90 26.11 6.61
C ALA A 293 24.37 26.19 6.46
N VAL A 294 23.87 27.41 6.38
CA VAL A 294 22.49 27.78 6.08
C VAL A 294 22.14 27.35 4.64
N PRO A 295 20.88 26.96 4.33
CA PRO A 295 20.50 26.51 2.99
C PRO A 295 20.79 27.56 1.90
N PRO A 296 21.04 27.15 0.64
CA PRO A 296 21.37 28.07 -0.44
C PRO A 296 20.12 28.84 -0.87
N GLY A 297 19.97 30.07 -0.36
CA GLY A 297 18.85 30.93 -0.72
C GLY A 297 18.73 32.25 0.04
N THR A 298 19.81 32.77 0.65
CA THR A 298 19.80 34.10 1.28
C THR A 298 20.41 35.13 0.35
N ASP A 299 19.63 36.16 0.02
CA ASP A 299 20.02 37.30 -0.81
C ASP A 299 21.36 37.93 -0.36
N PRO A 300 22.16 38.50 -1.28
CA PRO A 300 23.47 39.09 -0.96
C PRO A 300 23.40 40.26 0.05
N GLU A 301 22.20 40.82 0.28
CA GLU A 301 21.97 41.80 1.34
C GLU A 301 21.94 41.18 2.74
N THR A 302 21.38 39.98 2.91
CA THR A 302 21.31 39.32 4.23
C THR A 302 22.70 38.92 4.71
N GLU A 303 23.59 38.53 3.80
CA GLU A 303 24.98 38.19 4.13
C GLU A 303 25.80 39.41 4.55
N ARG A 304 25.52 40.60 3.98
CA ARG A 304 26.16 41.86 4.39
C ARG A 304 25.70 42.30 5.78
N LEU A 305 24.40 42.21 6.06
CA LEU A 305 23.83 42.54 7.37
C LEU A 305 24.35 41.63 8.49
N ILE A 306 24.55 40.34 8.20
CA ILE A 306 25.13 39.39 9.18
C ILE A 306 26.58 39.77 9.50
N ARG A 307 27.39 40.15 8.50
CA ARG A 307 28.78 40.58 8.74
C ARG A 307 28.86 41.87 9.57
N GLU A 308 27.99 42.83 9.30
CA GLU A 308 27.97 44.08 10.06
C GLU A 308 27.56 43.85 11.53
N LYS A 309 26.59 42.94 11.77
CA LYS A 309 26.18 42.57 13.13
C LYS A 309 27.23 41.75 13.87
N ASP A 310 27.97 40.88 13.19
CA ASP A 310 29.09 40.14 13.79
C ASP A 310 30.25 41.07 14.19
N GLU A 311 30.53 42.11 13.40
CA GLU A 311 31.52 43.14 13.76
C GLU A 311 31.08 43.97 14.98
N GLU A 312 29.80 44.35 15.06
CA GLU A 312 29.25 45.03 16.25
C GLU A 312 29.35 44.16 17.50
N LEU A 313 29.01 42.87 17.40
CA LEU A 313 29.08 41.92 18.52
C LEU A 313 30.51 41.73 19.01
N ARG A 314 31.51 41.66 18.11
CA ARG A 314 32.93 41.60 18.50
C ARG A 314 33.36 42.86 19.25
N ARG A 315 32.99 44.05 18.77
CA ARG A 315 33.32 45.32 19.45
C ARG A 315 32.68 45.38 20.84
N MET A 316 31.44 44.92 20.99
CA MET A 316 30.76 44.89 22.27
C MET A 316 31.38 43.87 23.24
N GLN A 317 31.81 42.70 22.75
CA GLN A 317 32.54 41.71 23.56
C GLN A 317 33.90 42.23 24.03
N GLU A 318 34.65 42.95 23.18
CA GLU A 318 35.92 43.58 23.58
C GLU A 318 35.70 44.67 24.64
N MET A 319 34.63 45.45 24.51
CA MET A 319 34.27 46.48 25.50
C MET A 319 33.89 45.84 26.85
N LEU A 320 33.09 44.77 26.83
CA LEU A 320 32.75 44.00 28.04
C LEU A 320 34.00 43.39 28.68
N HIS A 321 34.93 42.84 27.89
CA HIS A 321 36.19 42.31 28.41
C HIS A 321 37.08 43.39 29.04
N LYS A 322 37.09 44.61 28.49
CA LYS A 322 37.79 45.75 29.09
C LYS A 322 37.14 46.19 30.41
N ILE A 323 35.82 46.28 30.46
CA ILE A 323 35.08 46.61 31.69
C ILE A 323 35.31 45.53 32.76
N GLN A 324 35.31 44.25 32.37
CA GLN A 324 35.53 43.14 33.28
C GLN A 324 36.98 43.09 33.80
N ARG A 325 37.96 43.55 33.02
CA ARG A 325 39.35 43.75 33.50
C ARG A 325 39.43 44.93 34.47
N GLN A 326 38.80 46.05 34.16
CA GLN A 326 38.78 47.22 35.06
C GLN A 326 38.13 46.89 36.42
N MET A 327 37.05 46.12 36.44
CA MET A 327 36.42 45.65 37.69
C MET A 327 37.30 44.66 38.48
N LYS A 328 38.19 43.91 37.82
CA LYS A 328 39.15 43.03 38.48
C LYS A 328 40.37 43.78 39.03
N GLU A 329 40.67 44.97 38.51
CA GLU A 329 41.76 45.83 38.99
C GLU A 329 41.30 46.80 40.10
N THR A 330 39.99 46.91 40.35
CA THR A 330 39.41 47.77 41.41
C THR A 330 39.00 47.01 42.69
N HIS A 331 39.35 45.73 42.80
CA HIS A 331 39.33 44.93 44.03
C HIS A 331 40.74 44.47 44.34
#